data_AF-A0A0Q6C2U3-F1
#
_entry.id   AF-A0A0Q6C2U3-F1
#
_cell.length_a   1.000
_cell.length_b   1.000
_cell.length_c   1.000
_cell.angle_alpha   90.00
_cell.angle_beta   90.00
_cell.angle_gamma   90.00
#
_symmetry.space_group_name_H-M   'P 1'
#
loop_
_entity.id
_entity.type
_entity.pdbx_description
1 polymer ?
#
loop_
_entity_poly.entity_id
_entity_poly.type
_entity_poly.pdbx_seq_one_letter_code
_entity_poly.pdbx_strand_id
1 'polypeptide(L)'
;MSMAVVSLPLLCRPAPPPEFCRLDGTTTDRPFGPALELEEWARATFIAGDGILANPDHQHLQHAEIGMLWCAAPNARQMMAVVGQAETGVFRGARWQKARQEQQMVEWFGLVPDFIVTFHADYAAECDDASFCSLVEHELYHCGQERDPYGSPKFRKDGSPAFTLRGHDVEEFVGVVERYGVGAAAGKTADLVRAANRGPIVSVSLIHGACGTCGRRVA
;
A
#
# COMPACT_ATOMS: atom_id res chain seq x y z
N MET A 1 -23.62 0.99 28.04
CA MET A 1 -22.47 1.39 27.21
C MET A 1 -21.24 0.72 27.80
N SER A 2 -20.94 -0.48 27.32
CA SER A 2 -19.76 -1.24 27.74
C SER A 2 -18.62 -0.81 26.83
N MET A 3 -17.59 -0.17 27.37
CA MET A 3 -16.34 0.00 26.64
C MET A 3 -15.78 -1.40 26.41
N ALA A 4 -15.73 -1.82 25.15
CA ALA A 4 -15.02 -3.02 24.78
C ALA A 4 -13.59 -2.89 25.29
N VAL A 5 -13.14 -3.88 26.03
CA VAL A 5 -11.75 -4.01 26.45
C VAL A 5 -10.95 -4.28 25.18
N VAL A 6 -10.43 -3.23 24.56
CA VAL A 6 -9.39 -3.36 23.54
C VAL A 6 -8.21 -4.02 24.24
N SER A 7 -7.89 -5.24 23.83
CA SER A 7 -6.78 -6.00 24.40
C SER A 7 -5.50 -5.16 24.24
N LEU A 8 -4.77 -4.92 25.34
CA LEU A 8 -3.52 -4.15 25.37
C LEU A 8 -2.47 -4.49 24.28
N PRO A 9 -2.35 -5.73 23.75
CA PRO A 9 -1.39 -6.05 22.70
C PRO A 9 -1.61 -5.33 21.36
N LEU A 10 -2.83 -4.90 21.05
CA LEU A 10 -3.15 -4.25 19.77
C LEU A 10 -2.81 -2.74 19.73
N LEU A 11 -2.31 -2.18 20.84
CA LEU A 11 -1.93 -0.76 20.92
C LEU A 11 -0.51 -0.49 20.38
N CYS A 12 0.34 -1.51 20.26
CA CYS A 12 1.70 -1.38 19.74
C CYS A 12 1.78 -1.97 18.33
N ARG A 13 2.48 -1.28 17.42
CA ARG A 13 2.72 -1.81 16.07
C ARG A 13 3.53 -3.11 16.15
N PRO A 14 3.18 -4.16 15.39
CA PRO A 14 3.96 -5.38 15.33
C PRO A 14 5.34 -5.14 14.72
N ALA A 15 6.35 -5.75 15.32
CA ALA A 15 7.71 -5.75 14.82
C ALA A 15 7.98 -7.03 14.00
N PRO A 16 8.85 -6.96 12.98
CA PRO A 16 9.29 -8.15 12.28
C PRO A 16 10.05 -9.09 13.24
N PRO A 17 9.84 -10.42 13.15
CA PRO A 17 10.63 -11.38 13.90
C PRO A 17 12.13 -11.26 13.56
N PRO A 18 13.05 -11.44 14.53
CA PRO A 18 14.49 -11.29 14.31
C PRO A 18 15.05 -12.17 13.20
N GLU A 19 14.43 -13.32 12.94
CA GLU A 19 14.80 -14.21 11.84
C GLU A 19 14.50 -13.65 10.45
N PHE A 20 13.78 -12.53 10.31
CA PHE A 20 13.64 -11.82 9.03
C PHE A 20 14.53 -10.58 8.95
N CYS A 21 15.06 -10.09 10.07
CA CYS A 21 15.99 -8.96 10.07
C CYS A 21 17.38 -9.41 9.60
N ARG A 22 17.90 -8.74 8.58
CA ARG A 22 19.16 -9.03 7.87
C ARG A 22 19.94 -7.73 7.66
N LEU A 23 20.10 -6.96 8.72
CA LEU A 23 20.87 -5.71 8.76
C LEU A 23 22.33 -5.86 8.28
N ASP A 24 22.86 -7.08 8.29
CA ASP A 24 24.18 -7.43 7.76
C ASP A 24 24.20 -7.76 6.26
N GLY A 25 23.04 -7.70 5.59
CA GLY A 25 22.85 -8.01 4.18
C GLY A 25 22.90 -9.49 3.84
N THR A 26 22.83 -10.39 4.84
CA THR A 26 22.87 -11.83 4.59
C THR A 26 21.57 -12.35 3.97
N THR A 27 21.69 -13.29 3.03
CA THR A 27 20.54 -13.93 2.39
C THR A 27 20.07 -15.15 3.18
N THR A 28 18.82 -15.55 3.00
CA THR A 28 18.24 -16.75 3.61
C THR A 28 17.44 -17.53 2.58
N ASP A 29 17.40 -18.86 2.73
CA ASP A 29 16.60 -19.74 1.89
C ASP A 29 15.09 -19.61 2.16
N ARG A 30 14.70 -18.96 3.27
CA ARG A 30 13.29 -18.68 3.63
C ARG A 30 13.09 -17.17 3.89
N PRO A 31 13.16 -16.34 2.84
CA PRO A 31 13.12 -14.89 3.03
C PRO A 31 11.72 -14.34 3.28
N PHE A 32 10.67 -15.17 3.25
CA PHE A 32 9.30 -14.75 3.45
C PHE A 32 8.67 -15.53 4.60
N GLY A 33 7.79 -14.88 5.36
CA GLY A 33 6.95 -15.52 6.35
C GLY A 33 5.67 -14.75 6.66
N PRO A 34 4.62 -15.43 7.16
CA PRO A 34 3.35 -14.81 7.47
C PRO A 34 3.47 -13.83 8.63
N ALA A 35 2.93 -12.63 8.45
CA ALA A 35 2.87 -11.56 9.43
C ALA A 35 1.45 -11.46 10.02
N LEU A 36 0.99 -12.53 10.69
CA LEU A 36 -0.40 -12.63 11.18
C LEU A 36 -0.75 -11.53 12.18
N GLU A 37 0.17 -11.21 13.08
CA GLU A 37 -0.02 -10.11 14.05
C GLU A 37 -0.10 -8.75 13.36
N LEU A 38 0.66 -8.54 12.28
CA LEU A 38 0.62 -7.31 11.47
C LEU A 38 -0.72 -7.16 10.77
N GLU A 39 -1.25 -8.25 10.24
CA GLU A 39 -2.56 -8.28 9.58
C GLU A 39 -3.69 -7.94 10.55
N GLU A 40 -3.70 -8.58 11.73
CA GLU A 40 -4.69 -8.33 12.77
C GLU A 40 -4.63 -6.86 13.24
N TRP A 41 -3.42 -6.35 13.49
CA TRP A 41 -3.21 -4.96 13.88
C TRP A 41 -3.66 -3.99 12.77
N ALA A 42 -3.25 -4.21 11.52
CA ALA A 42 -3.63 -3.32 10.42
C ALA A 42 -5.15 -3.25 10.20
N ARG A 43 -5.85 -4.39 10.36
CA ARG A 43 -7.31 -4.42 10.34
C ARG A 43 -7.92 -3.60 11.47
N ALA A 44 -7.49 -3.83 12.71
CA ALA A 44 -8.00 -3.13 13.87
C ALA A 44 -7.70 -1.63 13.85
N THR A 45 -6.56 -1.23 13.27
CA THR A 45 -6.08 0.16 13.27
C THR A 45 -6.64 0.99 12.13
N PHE A 46 -6.66 0.47 10.89
CA PHE A 46 -6.98 1.26 9.69
C PHE A 46 -8.32 0.91 9.03
N ILE A 47 -8.78 -0.34 9.13
CA ILE A 47 -9.94 -0.85 8.36
C ILE A 47 -11.22 -0.91 9.21
N ALA A 48 -11.10 -1.30 10.47
CA ALA A 48 -12.21 -1.31 11.41
C ALA A 48 -12.72 0.13 11.62
N GLY A 49 -14.03 0.32 11.55
CA GLY A 49 -14.64 1.66 11.60
C GLY A 49 -14.45 2.40 12.94
N ASP A 50 -14.08 1.67 13.98
CA ASP A 50 -13.77 2.15 15.33
C ASP A 50 -12.26 2.14 15.65
N GLY A 51 -11.42 1.83 14.66
CA GLY A 51 -9.97 1.88 14.78
C GLY A 51 -9.45 3.29 15.08
N ILE A 52 -8.34 3.37 15.83
CA ILE A 52 -7.73 4.65 16.24
C ILE A 52 -7.32 5.48 15.02
N LEU A 53 -6.86 4.83 13.96
CA LEU A 53 -6.51 5.44 12.68
C LEU A 53 -7.46 4.97 11.57
N ALA A 54 -8.73 4.69 11.90
CA ALA A 54 -9.70 4.24 10.92
C ALA A 54 -9.72 5.19 9.71
N ASN A 55 -9.75 4.59 8.52
CA ASN A 55 -9.81 5.33 7.26
C ASN A 55 -11.03 4.86 6.47
N PRO A 56 -12.01 5.75 6.23
CA PRO A 56 -13.19 5.43 5.43
C PRO A 56 -12.86 4.89 4.03
N ASP A 57 -11.72 5.31 3.45
CA ASP A 57 -11.28 4.83 2.14
C ASP A 57 -10.91 3.35 2.13
N HIS A 58 -10.69 2.74 3.30
CA HIS A 58 -10.39 1.31 3.45
C HIS A 58 -11.59 0.47 3.88
N GLN A 59 -12.77 1.07 4.05
CA GLN A 59 -13.96 0.35 4.53
C GLN A 59 -14.33 -0.84 3.62
N HIS A 60 -14.08 -0.75 2.31
CA HIS A 60 -14.34 -1.86 1.37
C HIS A 60 -13.46 -3.09 1.63
N LEU A 61 -12.36 -2.95 2.35
CA LEU A 61 -11.45 -4.04 2.71
C LEU A 61 -11.94 -4.90 3.87
N GLN A 62 -13.01 -4.51 4.58
CA GLN A 62 -13.63 -5.34 5.62
C GLN A 62 -14.08 -6.71 5.11
N HIS A 63 -14.33 -6.83 3.81
CA HIS A 63 -14.76 -8.05 3.14
C HIS A 63 -13.66 -8.73 2.33
N ALA A 64 -12.43 -8.22 2.38
CA ALA A 64 -11.29 -8.78 1.66
C ALA A 64 -10.48 -9.73 2.56
N GLU A 65 -10.06 -10.85 2.01
CA GLU A 65 -9.01 -11.69 2.63
C GLU A 65 -7.65 -11.06 2.31
N ILE A 66 -6.91 -10.64 3.34
CA ILE A 66 -5.61 -9.98 3.20
C ILE A 66 -4.56 -10.85 3.90
N GLY A 67 -3.56 -11.30 3.16
CA GLY A 67 -2.39 -11.97 3.74
C GLY A 67 -1.23 -10.99 3.84
N MET A 68 -0.69 -10.77 5.03
CA MET A 68 0.51 -9.94 5.21
C MET A 68 1.76 -10.80 5.39
N LEU A 69 2.88 -10.34 4.85
CA LEU A 69 4.16 -11.03 4.87
C LEU A 69 5.28 -10.12 5.37
N TRP A 70 6.18 -10.70 6.16
CA TRP A 70 7.52 -10.16 6.37
C TRP A 70 8.47 -10.68 5.30
N CYS A 71 9.37 -9.82 4.84
CA CYS A 71 10.35 -10.13 3.81
C CYS A 71 11.76 -9.72 4.23
N ALA A 72 12.69 -10.67 4.19
CA ALA A 72 14.12 -10.47 4.38
C ALA A 72 14.88 -10.28 3.04
N ALA A 73 14.22 -10.51 1.91
CA ALA A 73 14.85 -10.36 0.60
C ALA A 73 14.81 -8.89 0.14
N PRO A 74 15.95 -8.32 -0.29
CA PRO A 74 15.96 -6.98 -0.84
C PRO A 74 15.20 -6.94 -2.17
N ASN A 75 14.47 -5.87 -2.40
CA ASN A 75 13.78 -5.60 -3.66
C ASN A 75 14.11 -4.17 -4.13
N ALA A 76 14.30 -4.00 -5.43
CA ALA A 76 14.59 -2.71 -6.03
C ALA A 76 13.95 -2.56 -7.40
N ARG A 77 13.40 -1.38 -7.67
CA ARG A 77 12.81 -1.01 -8.96
C ARG A 77 13.34 0.34 -9.38
N GLN A 78 13.88 0.43 -10.60
CA GLN A 78 14.48 1.67 -11.13
C GLN A 78 15.52 2.30 -10.17
N MET A 79 16.39 1.47 -9.57
CA MET A 79 17.40 1.87 -8.58
C MET A 79 16.86 2.38 -7.24
N MET A 80 15.55 2.34 -7.01
CA MET A 80 14.93 2.66 -5.72
C MET A 80 14.60 1.36 -4.99
N ALA A 81 14.92 1.31 -3.69
CA ALA A 81 14.51 0.20 -2.83
C ALA A 81 12.98 0.14 -2.72
N VAL A 82 12.42 -1.06 -2.76
CA VAL A 82 10.99 -1.33 -2.56
C VAL A 82 10.85 -1.94 -1.16
N VAL A 83 10.19 -1.23 -0.25
CA VAL A 83 10.07 -1.59 1.16
C VAL A 83 8.67 -2.11 1.55
N GLY A 84 7.70 -1.94 0.65
CA GLY A 84 6.35 -2.49 0.71
C GLY A 84 5.90 -2.89 -0.69
N GLN A 85 5.00 -3.87 -0.78
CA GLN A 85 4.36 -4.25 -2.04
C GLN A 85 3.03 -4.95 -1.81
N ALA A 86 1.95 -4.40 -2.38
CA ALA A 86 0.65 -5.03 -2.51
C ALA A 86 0.48 -5.76 -3.85
N GLU A 87 -0.03 -6.99 -3.79
CA GLU A 87 -0.35 -7.84 -4.94
C GLU A 87 -1.75 -8.46 -4.79
N THR A 88 -2.38 -8.85 -5.89
CA THR A 88 -3.57 -9.72 -5.83
C THR A 88 -3.16 -11.17 -5.62
N GLY A 89 -4.00 -12.00 -4.97
CA GLY A 89 -3.81 -13.45 -4.92
C GLY A 89 -3.94 -14.21 -6.26
N VAL A 90 -4.00 -13.50 -7.38
CA VAL A 90 -4.03 -14.08 -8.73
C VAL A 90 -2.61 -14.17 -9.28
N PHE A 91 -2.03 -15.37 -9.21
CA PHE A 91 -0.66 -15.61 -9.68
C PHE A 91 -0.56 -15.71 -11.21
N ARG A 92 0.52 -15.14 -11.75
CA ARG A 92 0.87 -15.22 -13.18
C ARG A 92 1.88 -16.34 -13.42
N GLY A 93 1.79 -16.99 -14.57
CA GLY A 93 2.74 -18.03 -15.00
C GLY A 93 2.08 -19.35 -15.42
N ALA A 94 2.93 -20.35 -15.67
CA ALA A 94 2.48 -21.68 -16.07
C ALA A 94 1.70 -22.37 -14.94
N ARG A 95 0.85 -23.36 -15.30
CA ARG A 95 -0.06 -24.03 -14.37
C ARG A 95 0.62 -24.51 -13.07
N TRP A 96 1.78 -25.16 -13.17
CA TRP A 96 2.51 -25.65 -12.00
C TRP A 96 3.23 -24.56 -11.20
N GLN A 97 3.61 -23.44 -11.82
CA GLN A 97 4.17 -22.31 -11.08
C GLN A 97 3.11 -21.66 -10.21
N LYS A 98 1.89 -21.50 -10.75
CA LYS A 98 0.73 -20.98 -10.01
C LYS A 98 0.33 -21.92 -8.88
N ALA A 99 0.21 -23.22 -9.15
CA ALA A 99 -0.16 -24.21 -8.14
C ALA A 99 0.80 -24.23 -6.93
N ARG A 100 2.12 -24.06 -7.14
CA ARG A 100 3.08 -23.96 -6.04
C ARG A 100 2.93 -22.66 -5.23
N GLN A 101 2.64 -21.55 -5.89
CA GLN A 101 2.38 -20.27 -5.20
C GLN A 101 1.08 -20.32 -4.40
N GLU A 102 0.02 -20.87 -4.98
CA GLU A 102 -1.28 -21.07 -4.30
C GLU A 102 -1.13 -22.00 -3.08
N GLN A 103 -0.41 -23.11 -3.23
CA GLN A 103 -0.10 -24.01 -2.10
C GLN A 103 0.63 -23.26 -0.98
N GLN A 104 1.64 -22.45 -1.32
CA GLN A 104 2.38 -21.68 -0.32
C GLN A 104 1.49 -20.69 0.44
N MET A 105 0.53 -20.05 -0.24
CA MET A 105 -0.43 -19.17 0.42
C MET A 105 -1.35 -19.95 1.36
N VAL A 106 -1.86 -21.09 0.93
CA VAL A 106 -2.72 -21.95 1.76
C VAL A 106 -1.97 -22.46 3.00
N GLU A 107 -0.69 -22.79 2.87
CA GLU A 107 0.14 -23.18 4.02
C GLU A 107 0.36 -22.05 5.02
N TRP A 108 0.44 -20.79 4.56
CA TRP A 108 0.62 -19.62 5.43
C TRP A 108 -0.68 -19.10 6.03
N PHE A 109 -1.76 -19.07 5.25
CA PHE A 109 -3.00 -18.34 5.58
C PHE A 109 -4.24 -19.24 5.64
N GLY A 110 -4.13 -20.53 5.31
CA GLY A 110 -5.26 -21.46 5.21
C GLY A 110 -6.11 -21.30 3.94
N LEU A 111 -5.88 -20.24 3.16
CA LEU A 111 -6.54 -19.92 1.90
C LEU A 111 -5.59 -19.15 0.97
N VAL A 112 -6.03 -18.85 -0.25
CA VAL A 112 -5.34 -17.88 -1.11
C VAL A 112 -6.01 -16.52 -0.89
N PRO A 113 -5.31 -15.52 -0.29
CA PRO A 113 -5.90 -14.21 -0.01
C PRO A 113 -6.34 -13.47 -1.28
N ASP A 114 -7.28 -12.54 -1.16
CA ASP A 114 -7.60 -11.59 -2.25
C ASP A 114 -6.41 -10.66 -2.52
N PHE A 115 -5.74 -10.23 -1.44
CA PHE A 115 -4.54 -9.39 -1.48
C PHE A 115 -3.40 -10.00 -0.66
N ILE A 116 -2.19 -9.88 -1.17
CA ILE A 116 -0.96 -10.24 -0.48
C ILE A 116 -0.15 -8.95 -0.33
N VAL A 117 0.15 -8.57 0.90
CA VAL A 117 0.91 -7.35 1.21
C VAL A 117 2.21 -7.72 1.89
N THR A 118 3.32 -7.34 1.29
CA THR A 118 4.66 -7.73 1.76
C THR A 118 5.43 -6.53 2.25
N PHE A 119 6.04 -6.61 3.43
CA PHE A 119 6.84 -5.55 4.03
C PHE A 119 8.29 -6.00 4.26
N HIS A 120 9.25 -5.14 3.92
CA HIS A 120 10.66 -5.40 4.16
C HIS A 120 10.97 -5.29 5.66
N ALA A 121 11.47 -6.37 6.24
CA ALA A 121 11.67 -6.52 7.68
C ALA A 121 12.65 -5.48 8.24
N ASP A 122 13.82 -5.29 7.62
CA ASP A 122 14.79 -4.31 8.14
C ASP A 122 14.24 -2.88 8.12
N TYR A 123 13.49 -2.51 7.08
CA TYR A 123 12.90 -1.18 7.01
C TYR A 123 11.86 -1.01 8.11
N ALA A 124 10.99 -2.01 8.31
CA ALA A 124 9.98 -1.99 9.35
C ALA A 124 10.57 -1.95 10.78
N ALA A 125 11.74 -2.57 10.98
CA ALA A 125 12.44 -2.56 12.26
C ALA A 125 13.11 -1.21 12.57
N GLU A 126 13.59 -0.50 11.55
CA GLU A 126 14.37 0.74 11.71
C GLU A 126 13.54 2.02 11.62
N CYS A 127 12.44 2.02 10.85
CA CYS A 127 11.67 3.22 10.62
C CYS A 127 10.87 3.66 11.86
N ASP A 128 10.59 4.96 11.94
CA ASP A 128 9.74 5.51 12.99
C ASP A 128 8.26 5.10 12.78
N ASP A 129 7.45 5.24 13.82
CA ASP A 129 6.06 4.79 13.81
C ASP A 129 5.19 5.49 12.75
N ALA A 130 5.44 6.77 12.46
CA ALA A 130 4.69 7.51 11.45
C ALA A 130 5.03 7.02 10.05
N SER A 131 6.32 6.81 9.76
CA SER A 131 6.79 6.21 8.52
C SER A 131 6.24 4.79 8.33
N PHE A 132 6.17 3.99 9.41
CA PHE A 132 5.60 2.64 9.34
C PHE A 132 4.09 2.65 9.06
N CYS A 133 3.32 3.49 9.78
CA CYS A 133 1.88 3.60 9.55
C CYS A 133 1.58 4.09 8.14
N SER A 134 2.35 5.09 7.67
CA SER A 134 2.29 5.58 6.29
C SER A 134 2.54 4.48 5.26
N LEU A 135 3.57 3.64 5.47
CA LEU A 135 3.87 2.51 4.59
C LEU A 135 2.72 1.49 4.56
N VAL A 136 2.21 1.09 5.72
CA VAL A 136 1.12 0.09 5.78
C VAL A 136 -0.13 0.63 5.09
N GLU A 137 -0.51 1.87 5.37
CA GLU A 137 -1.70 2.48 4.78
C GLU A 137 -1.53 2.74 3.27
N HIS A 138 -0.33 3.11 2.81
CA HIS A 138 0.01 3.20 1.39
C HIS A 138 -0.25 1.87 0.65
N GLU A 139 0.22 0.75 1.19
CA GLU A 139 -0.04 -0.56 0.57
C GLU A 139 -1.53 -0.95 0.63
N LEU A 140 -2.25 -0.54 1.67
CA LEU A 140 -3.71 -0.73 1.74
C LEU A 140 -4.47 0.12 0.71
N TYR A 141 -3.96 1.29 0.33
CA TYR A 141 -4.53 2.10 -0.75
C TYR A 141 -4.44 1.42 -2.12
N HIS A 142 -3.42 0.59 -2.34
CA HIS A 142 -3.35 -0.27 -3.53
C HIS A 142 -4.43 -1.36 -3.54
N CYS A 143 -4.91 -1.78 -2.37
CA CYS A 143 -5.97 -2.79 -2.27
C CYS A 143 -7.34 -2.14 -2.54
N GLY A 144 -7.93 -2.41 -3.71
CA GLY A 144 -9.15 -1.75 -4.16
C GLY A 144 -10.27 -2.70 -4.52
N GLN A 145 -11.52 -2.22 -4.43
CA GLN A 145 -12.63 -2.80 -5.17
C GLN A 145 -12.76 -2.12 -6.54
N GLU A 146 -12.97 -2.91 -7.60
CA GLU A 146 -13.32 -2.41 -8.93
C GLU A 146 -14.59 -1.56 -8.85
N ARG A 147 -14.67 -0.54 -9.69
CA ARG A 147 -15.88 0.26 -9.88
C ARG A 147 -16.49 -0.06 -11.24
N ASP A 148 -17.81 -0.04 -11.31
CA ASP A 148 -18.54 -0.13 -12.56
C ASP A 148 -18.41 1.17 -13.39
N PRO A 149 -18.91 1.21 -14.64
CA PRO A 149 -18.86 2.42 -15.47
C PRO A 149 -19.57 3.66 -14.89
N TYR A 150 -20.38 3.49 -13.84
CA TYR A 150 -21.09 4.55 -13.14
C TYR A 150 -20.42 4.92 -11.82
N GLY A 151 -19.26 4.34 -11.51
CA GLY A 151 -18.48 4.60 -10.30
C GLY A 151 -18.94 3.81 -9.07
N SER A 152 -19.93 2.94 -9.18
CA SER A 152 -20.41 2.13 -8.04
C SER A 152 -19.50 0.91 -7.79
N PRO A 153 -19.36 0.43 -6.55
CA PRO A 153 -18.57 -0.76 -6.26
C PRO A 153 -19.08 -1.97 -7.04
N LYS A 154 -18.17 -2.67 -7.73
CA LYS A 154 -18.50 -3.81 -8.58
C LYS A 154 -18.47 -5.10 -7.79
N PHE A 155 -19.46 -5.95 -8.04
CA PHE A 155 -19.59 -7.28 -7.44
C PHE A 155 -19.49 -8.36 -8.52
N ARG A 156 -18.97 -9.53 -8.14
CA ARG A 156 -18.93 -10.75 -8.95
C ARG A 156 -20.33 -11.39 -8.97
N LYS A 157 -20.51 -12.40 -9.82
CA LYS A 157 -21.82 -13.08 -9.99
C LYS A 157 -22.30 -13.81 -8.75
N ASP A 158 -21.38 -14.23 -7.89
CA ASP A 158 -21.64 -14.86 -6.59
C ASP A 158 -21.97 -13.82 -5.48
N GLY A 159 -21.95 -12.53 -5.80
CA GLY A 159 -22.19 -11.45 -4.86
C GLY A 159 -20.96 -11.00 -4.08
N SER A 160 -19.78 -11.60 -4.28
CA SER A 160 -18.56 -11.13 -3.63
C SER A 160 -18.07 -9.81 -4.25
N PRO A 161 -17.36 -8.95 -3.51
CA PRO A 161 -16.67 -7.81 -4.11
C PRO A 161 -15.71 -8.24 -5.23
N ALA A 162 -15.64 -7.46 -6.30
CA ALA A 162 -14.62 -7.64 -7.34
C ALA A 162 -13.38 -6.82 -6.97
N PHE A 163 -12.37 -7.45 -6.40
CA PHE A 163 -11.13 -6.79 -5.99
C PHE A 163 -10.13 -6.60 -7.15
N THR A 164 -9.37 -5.51 -7.10
CA THR A 164 -8.31 -5.13 -8.04
C THR A 164 -7.20 -4.37 -7.31
N LEU A 165 -6.00 -4.35 -7.90
CA LEU A 165 -4.99 -3.38 -7.50
C LEU A 165 -5.30 -2.02 -8.11
N ARG A 166 -5.22 -0.98 -7.29
CA ARG A 166 -5.16 0.41 -7.73
C ARG A 166 -3.69 0.75 -7.98
N GLY A 167 -3.41 1.44 -9.08
CA GLY A 167 -2.08 2.02 -9.27
C GLY A 167 -1.83 3.10 -8.22
N HIS A 168 -0.62 3.67 -8.22
CA HIS A 168 -0.40 4.90 -7.45
C HIS A 168 -1.29 6.00 -8.02
N ASP A 169 -2.36 6.33 -7.30
CA ASP A 169 -3.32 7.35 -7.69
C ASP A 169 -3.15 8.59 -6.83
N VAL A 170 -3.64 9.74 -7.30
CA VAL A 170 -3.49 11.02 -6.59
C VAL A 170 -4.09 10.94 -5.19
N GLU A 171 -5.20 10.22 -5.04
CA GLU A 171 -5.92 10.01 -3.79
C GLU A 171 -5.06 9.30 -2.73
N GLU A 172 -4.23 8.34 -3.13
CA GLU A 172 -3.27 7.68 -2.23
C GLU A 172 -2.24 8.70 -1.70
N PHE A 173 -1.63 9.47 -2.60
CA PHE A 173 -0.65 10.49 -2.20
C PHE A 173 -1.27 11.59 -1.33
N VAL A 174 -2.48 12.03 -1.65
CA VAL A 174 -3.20 13.05 -0.88
C VAL A 174 -3.55 12.50 0.50
N GLY A 175 -4.13 11.30 0.59
CA GLY A 175 -4.51 10.68 1.86
C GLY A 175 -3.30 10.47 2.78
N VAL A 176 -2.19 9.97 2.25
CA VAL A 176 -0.94 9.78 3.01
C VAL A 176 -0.37 11.12 3.50
N VAL A 177 -0.30 12.14 2.63
CA VAL A 177 0.21 13.46 3.01
C VAL A 177 -0.69 14.15 4.02
N GLU A 178 -2.02 14.03 3.88
CA GLU A 178 -2.98 14.61 4.80
C GLU A 178 -2.90 13.98 6.19
N ARG A 179 -2.67 12.66 6.27
CA ARG A 179 -2.68 11.89 7.52
C ARG A 179 -1.33 11.85 8.23
N TYR A 180 -0.23 11.72 7.49
CA TYR A 180 1.13 11.54 8.07
C TYR A 180 2.09 12.67 7.74
N GLY A 181 1.68 13.60 6.88
CA GLY A 181 2.54 14.68 6.41
C GLY A 181 3.51 14.26 5.31
N VAL A 182 4.08 15.27 4.65
CA VAL A 182 4.96 15.11 3.49
C VAL A 182 6.25 14.32 3.81
N GLY A 183 6.70 14.34 5.07
CA GLY A 183 7.93 13.66 5.49
C GLY A 183 7.82 12.14 5.54
N ALA A 184 6.63 11.62 5.80
CA ALA A 184 6.35 10.17 5.85
C ALA A 184 5.80 9.63 4.52
N ALA A 185 5.51 10.50 3.55
CA ALA A 185 4.97 10.10 2.26
C ALA A 185 6.02 9.40 1.39
N ALA A 186 5.61 8.37 0.67
CA ALA A 186 6.48 7.58 -0.19
C ALA A 186 7.03 8.38 -1.39
N GLY A 187 8.14 7.90 -1.96
CA GLY A 187 8.69 8.36 -3.22
C GLY A 187 9.16 9.82 -3.23
N LYS A 188 8.84 10.55 -4.30
CA LYS A 188 9.27 11.94 -4.53
C LYS A 188 8.23 12.97 -4.09
N THR A 189 7.30 12.60 -3.22
CA THR A 189 6.20 13.45 -2.79
C THR A 189 6.70 14.77 -2.18
N ALA A 190 7.77 14.73 -1.38
CA ALA A 190 8.39 15.93 -0.86
C ALA A 190 8.96 16.86 -1.95
N ASP A 191 9.58 16.30 -2.98
CA ASP A 191 10.10 17.08 -4.10
C ASP A 191 8.97 17.69 -4.93
N LEU A 192 7.86 16.95 -5.12
CA LEU A 192 6.66 17.44 -5.80
C LEU A 192 6.04 18.62 -5.05
N VAL A 193 5.84 18.49 -3.73
CA VAL A 193 5.29 19.57 -2.89
C VAL A 193 6.20 20.79 -2.90
N ARG A 194 7.53 20.60 -2.83
CA ARG A 194 8.50 21.70 -2.96
C ARG A 194 8.43 22.37 -4.34
N ALA A 195 8.28 21.59 -5.41
CA ALA A 195 8.16 22.11 -6.76
C ALA A 195 6.85 22.92 -6.93
N ALA A 196 5.73 22.41 -6.43
CA ALA A 196 4.44 23.08 -6.47
C ALA A 196 4.47 24.44 -5.73
N ASN A 197 5.11 24.50 -4.57
CA ASN A 197 5.24 25.72 -3.76
C ASN A 197 6.26 26.73 -4.30
N ARG A 198 7.16 26.33 -5.22
CA ARG A 198 8.18 27.23 -5.81
C ARG A 198 7.64 28.06 -6.98
N GLY A 199 6.49 27.71 -7.52
CA GLY A 199 5.95 28.29 -8.75
C GLY A 199 6.65 27.76 -10.01
N PRO A 200 6.00 27.90 -11.19
CA PRO A 200 6.53 27.35 -12.44
C PRO A 200 7.77 28.11 -12.92
N ILE A 201 8.76 27.36 -13.41
CA ILE A 201 9.98 27.93 -14.04
C ILE A 201 9.73 28.40 -15.48
N VAL A 202 8.63 27.97 -16.09
CA VAL A 202 8.21 28.40 -17.44
C VAL A 202 7.14 29.47 -17.27
N SER A 203 7.41 30.69 -17.75
CA SER A 203 6.45 31.77 -17.67
C SER A 203 5.32 31.59 -18.67
N VAL A 204 4.14 32.14 -18.33
CA VAL A 204 2.99 32.21 -19.24
C VAL A 204 3.35 32.90 -20.56
N SER A 205 4.22 33.91 -20.53
CA SER A 205 4.70 34.60 -21.73
C SER A 205 5.53 33.70 -22.66
N LEU A 206 6.39 32.83 -22.12
CA LEU A 206 7.16 31.86 -22.92
C LEU A 206 6.24 30.81 -23.56
N ILE A 207 5.23 30.35 -22.83
CA ILE A 207 4.21 29.43 -23.34
C ILE A 207 3.47 30.08 -24.51
N HIS A 208 3.00 31.32 -24.33
CA HIS A 208 2.34 32.08 -25.39
C HIS A 208 3.19 32.26 -26.65
N GLY A 209 4.48 32.59 -26.49
CA GLY A 209 5.42 32.71 -27.61
C GLY A 209 5.65 31.39 -28.34
N ALA A 210 5.68 30.26 -27.63
CA ALA A 210 5.87 28.93 -28.21
C ALA A 210 4.62 28.37 -28.90
N CYS A 211 3.42 28.58 -28.32
CA CYS A 211 2.18 28.02 -28.83
C CYS A 211 1.63 28.76 -30.06
N GLY A 212 2.03 30.03 -30.29
CA GLY A 212 1.67 30.81 -31.48
C GLY A 212 0.18 31.13 -31.66
N THR A 213 -0.67 30.77 -30.70
CA THR A 213 -2.14 30.89 -30.78
C THR A 213 -2.68 32.24 -30.31
N CYS A 214 -1.90 33.03 -29.56
CA CYS A 214 -2.31 34.32 -29.02
C CYS A 214 -1.81 35.54 -29.81
N GLY A 215 -1.08 35.32 -30.91
CA GLY A 215 -0.58 36.38 -31.80
C GLY A 215 -1.33 36.54 -33.13
N ARG A 216 -2.20 35.59 -33.51
CA ARG A 216 -3.04 35.73 -34.72
C ARG A 216 -4.31 36.50 -34.40
N ARG A 217 -4.21 37.83 -34.30
CA ARG A 217 -5.33 38.64 -34.78
C ARG A 217 -5.31 38.50 -36.29
N VAL A 218 -6.25 37.73 -36.84
CA VAL A 218 -6.56 37.75 -38.27
C VAL A 218 -7.03 39.17 -38.57
N ALA A 219 -6.21 39.91 -39.32
CA ALA A 219 -6.57 41.15 -39.99
C ALA A 219 -6.70 40.86 -41.48
#